data_AF-A0A840G9Z2-F1
#
_entry.id   AF-A0A840G9Z2-F1
#
_cell.length_a   1.000
_cell.length_b   1.000
_cell.length_c   1.000
_cell.angle_alpha   90.00
_cell.angle_beta   90.00
_cell.angle_gamma   90.00
#
_symmetry.space_group_name_H-M   'P 1'
#
loop_
_entity.id
_entity.type
_entity.pdbx_description
1 polymer ?
#
loop_
_entity_poly.entity_id
_entity_poly.type
_entity_poly.pdbx_seq_one_letter_code
_entity_poly.pdbx_strand_id
1 'polypeptide(L)'
;MSDDTGSGMVGKTARSGSAAEVFGAFLKLGLTSFGGPIAHLGYFRSEFVERRQWLDDRSYSDLVALCQFLPGPASSQVGMALGLGRAGWLGALAAWLGFTLPSAIALMLFAFGVLGASGLAQSGAVHGLMVMAVAVVAQAVQGMARSLCPDRLRAAIAIGAALLVLALASAFGQILAIVLGGLIGWRWVSLPPPAAGESASYGVSRRVSAVLLAIFAVLLFGLPLVAALSGLPALSAITGFYQAGALVFGGGHVVLPLLQATVVPPGWVGNDTFLAGYGAAQAVPGPLPPSSAP
;
A
#
# COMPACT_ATOMS: atom_id res chain seq x y z
N MET A 1 -55.01 14.32 -16.34
CA MET A 1 -53.82 15.17 -16.11
C MET A 1 -53.10 14.60 -14.89
N SER A 2 -51.91 14.01 -14.95
CA SER A 2 -50.63 14.51 -15.52
C SER A 2 -50.01 15.62 -14.64
N ASP A 3 -48.74 15.64 -14.21
CA ASP A 3 -47.60 14.68 -14.18
C ASP A 3 -46.83 14.97 -12.84
N ASP A 4 -45.62 14.49 -12.47
CA ASP A 4 -44.58 13.67 -13.12
C ASP A 4 -43.77 12.85 -12.07
N THR A 5 -43.03 11.87 -12.57
CA THR A 5 -42.03 11.02 -11.93
C THR A 5 -40.68 11.72 -11.64
N GLY A 6 -40.44 12.12 -10.39
CA GLY A 6 -39.14 12.58 -9.90
C GLY A 6 -38.12 11.47 -9.57
N SER A 7 -38.00 10.43 -10.42
CA SER A 7 -37.07 9.31 -10.18
C SER A 7 -35.63 9.72 -10.51
N GLY A 8 -34.90 10.24 -9.52
CA GLY A 8 -33.49 10.61 -9.65
C GLY A 8 -32.64 9.44 -10.17
N MET A 9 -32.17 9.54 -11.41
CA MET A 9 -31.29 8.54 -12.02
C MET A 9 -29.95 8.51 -11.30
N VAL A 10 -29.80 7.60 -10.35
CA VAL A 10 -28.50 7.21 -9.80
C VAL A 10 -27.60 6.78 -10.95
N GLY A 11 -26.51 7.52 -11.18
CA GLY A 11 -25.48 7.25 -12.18
C GLY A 11 -24.79 5.91 -11.94
N LYS A 12 -25.45 4.84 -12.34
CA LYS A 12 -24.98 3.47 -12.21
C LYS A 12 -23.91 3.26 -13.28
N THR A 13 -22.63 3.31 -12.91
CA THR A 13 -21.53 2.94 -13.80
C THR A 13 -21.80 1.54 -14.34
N ALA A 14 -22.19 1.46 -15.61
CA ALA A 14 -22.50 0.21 -16.26
C ALA A 14 -21.22 -0.62 -16.33
N ARG A 15 -21.20 -1.80 -15.68
CA ARG A 15 -20.08 -2.74 -15.73
C ARG A 15 -19.88 -3.21 -17.16
N SER A 16 -19.01 -2.53 -17.90
CA SER A 16 -18.84 -2.68 -19.35
C SER A 16 -17.50 -3.32 -19.73
N GLY A 17 -16.85 -4.02 -18.78
CA GLY A 17 -15.55 -4.66 -18.97
C GLY A 17 -15.49 -6.08 -18.40
N SER A 18 -14.49 -6.84 -18.85
CA SER A 18 -14.25 -8.22 -18.42
C SER A 18 -13.07 -8.31 -17.45
N ALA A 19 -13.04 -9.35 -16.61
CA ALA A 19 -11.90 -9.61 -15.74
C ALA A 19 -10.60 -9.88 -16.52
N ALA A 20 -10.70 -10.41 -17.75
CA ALA A 20 -9.56 -10.61 -18.63
C ALA A 20 -8.99 -9.29 -19.20
N GLU A 21 -9.85 -8.32 -19.53
CA GLU A 21 -9.43 -6.97 -19.93
C GLU A 21 -8.68 -6.28 -18.77
N VAL A 22 -9.23 -6.40 -17.55
CA VAL A 22 -8.61 -5.87 -16.34
C VAL A 22 -7.26 -6.55 -16.07
N PHE A 23 -7.21 -7.89 -16.11
CA PHE A 23 -5.98 -8.65 -15.92
C PHE A 23 -4.91 -8.23 -16.93
N GLY A 24 -5.22 -8.16 -18.23
CA GLY A 24 -4.26 -7.77 -19.27
C GLY A 24 -3.74 -6.34 -19.10
N ALA A 25 -4.60 -5.40 -18.70
CA ALA A 25 -4.19 -4.01 -18.45
C ALA A 25 -3.26 -3.89 -17.23
N PHE A 26 -3.62 -4.53 -16.11
CA PHE A 26 -2.80 -4.52 -14.90
C PHE A 26 -1.54 -5.40 -15.03
N LEU A 27 -1.56 -6.46 -15.84
CA LEU A 27 -0.38 -7.29 -16.14
C LEU A 27 0.67 -6.51 -16.93
N LYS A 28 0.25 -5.75 -17.96
CA LYS A 28 1.14 -4.81 -18.65
C LYS A 28 1.77 -3.86 -17.64
N LEU A 29 0.97 -3.25 -16.78
CA LEU A 29 1.49 -2.32 -15.77
C LEU A 29 2.40 -3.01 -14.74
N GLY A 30 2.12 -4.23 -14.29
CA GLY A 30 3.00 -4.99 -13.39
C GLY A 30 4.34 -5.38 -14.02
N LEU A 31 4.40 -5.45 -15.36
CA LEU A 31 5.63 -5.72 -16.13
C LEU A 31 6.39 -4.45 -16.54
N THR A 32 5.76 -3.28 -16.57
CA THR A 32 6.38 -2.03 -17.09
C THR A 32 6.43 -0.86 -16.11
N SER A 33 5.76 -0.93 -14.96
CA SER A 33 5.78 0.15 -13.97
C SER A 33 7.02 0.03 -13.09
N PHE A 34 7.81 1.10 -13.03
CA PHE A 34 8.92 1.26 -12.10
C PHE A 34 8.73 2.56 -11.33
N GLY A 35 8.87 2.56 -10.02
CA GLY A 35 8.70 3.75 -9.20
C GLY A 35 7.85 3.52 -7.96
N GLY A 36 7.90 4.46 -7.02
CA GLY A 36 7.20 4.31 -5.75
C GLY A 36 5.67 4.33 -5.92
N PRO A 37 4.92 4.23 -4.82
CA PRO A 37 3.45 4.31 -4.84
C PRO A 37 2.91 5.51 -5.63
N ILE A 38 3.59 6.67 -5.57
CA ILE A 38 3.24 7.88 -6.35
C ILE A 38 3.37 7.64 -7.86
N ALA A 39 4.43 6.96 -8.32
CA ALA A 39 4.62 6.64 -9.73
C ALA A 39 3.57 5.63 -10.21
N HIS A 40 3.23 4.63 -9.39
CA HIS A 40 2.13 3.70 -9.68
C HIS A 40 0.80 4.43 -9.87
N LEU A 41 0.49 5.41 -9.03
CA LEU A 41 -0.70 6.25 -9.21
C LEU A 41 -0.59 7.11 -10.48
N GLY A 42 0.59 7.63 -10.82
CA GLY A 42 0.83 8.27 -12.12
C GLY A 42 0.52 7.36 -13.31
N TYR A 43 1.08 6.14 -13.35
CA TYR A 43 0.81 5.17 -14.41
C TYR A 43 -0.65 4.74 -14.48
N PHE A 44 -1.32 4.58 -13.33
CA PHE A 44 -2.74 4.24 -13.27
C PHE A 44 -3.59 5.38 -13.83
N ARG A 45 -3.26 6.64 -13.52
CA ARG A 45 -3.92 7.81 -14.11
C ARG A 45 -3.75 7.81 -15.63
N SER A 46 -2.52 7.67 -16.14
CA SER A 46 -2.29 7.70 -17.60
C SER A 46 -2.88 6.50 -18.34
N GLU A 47 -2.85 5.28 -17.80
CA GLU A 47 -3.47 4.14 -18.48
C GLU A 47 -5.01 4.14 -18.37
N PHE A 48 -5.58 4.46 -17.20
CA PHE A 48 -7.01 4.28 -16.93
C PHE A 48 -7.87 5.54 -17.08
N VAL A 49 -7.32 6.74 -16.81
CA VAL A 49 -7.97 8.01 -17.14
C VAL A 49 -7.62 8.35 -18.59
N GLU A 50 -6.36 8.67 -18.89
CA GLU A 50 -5.99 9.30 -20.17
C GLU A 50 -6.14 8.38 -21.38
N ARG A 51 -5.59 7.16 -21.34
CA ARG A 51 -5.57 6.24 -22.50
C ARG A 51 -6.86 5.42 -22.66
N ARG A 52 -7.42 4.89 -21.57
CA ARG A 52 -8.58 3.99 -21.61
C ARG A 52 -9.91 4.64 -21.25
N GLN A 53 -9.91 5.82 -20.63
CA GLN A 53 -11.12 6.56 -20.25
C GLN A 53 -12.11 5.69 -19.45
N TRP A 54 -11.59 4.85 -18.53
CA TRP A 54 -12.39 4.01 -17.64
C TRP A 54 -13.08 4.81 -16.53
N LEU A 55 -12.49 5.96 -16.17
CA LEU A 55 -13.01 6.94 -15.23
C LEU A 55 -12.40 8.32 -15.52
N ASP A 56 -13.04 9.39 -15.07
CA ASP A 56 -12.50 10.74 -15.17
C ASP A 56 -11.47 11.07 -14.08
N ASP A 57 -10.78 12.20 -14.27
CA ASP A 57 -9.69 12.68 -13.40
C ASP A 57 -10.15 12.96 -11.96
N ARG A 58 -11.41 13.40 -11.80
CA ARG A 58 -12.02 13.68 -10.50
C ARG A 58 -12.29 12.39 -9.74
N SER A 59 -12.98 11.44 -10.36
CA SER A 59 -13.27 10.11 -9.82
C SER A 59 -11.99 9.36 -9.47
N TYR A 60 -10.94 9.52 -10.28
CA TYR A 60 -9.62 8.99 -9.99
C TYR A 60 -9.00 9.66 -8.75
N SER A 61 -9.04 10.98 -8.66
CA SER A 61 -8.51 11.75 -7.53
C SER A 61 -9.23 11.44 -6.22
N ASP A 62 -10.56 11.34 -6.24
CA ASP A 62 -11.39 10.98 -5.09
C ASP A 62 -11.10 9.54 -4.62
N LEU A 63 -10.91 8.60 -5.54
CA LEU A 63 -10.50 7.23 -5.22
C LEU A 63 -9.08 7.19 -4.60
N VAL A 64 -8.14 7.96 -5.16
CA VAL A 64 -6.77 8.09 -4.65
C VAL A 64 -6.75 8.72 -3.26
N ALA A 65 -7.62 9.68 -2.97
CA ALA A 65 -7.77 10.27 -1.64
C ALA A 65 -8.32 9.26 -0.64
N LEU A 66 -9.38 8.52 -1.01
CA LEU A 66 -9.97 7.47 -0.17
C LEU A 66 -8.96 6.37 0.18
N CYS A 67 -8.21 5.88 -0.81
CA CYS A 67 -7.20 4.84 -0.61
C CYS A 67 -5.93 5.30 0.12
N GLN A 68 -5.71 6.61 0.27
CA GLN A 68 -4.65 7.15 1.14
C GLN A 68 -5.13 7.43 2.57
N PHE A 69 -6.44 7.57 2.78
CA PHE A 69 -7.04 7.69 4.11
C PHE A 69 -7.16 6.33 4.83
N LEU A 70 -7.42 5.25 4.07
CA LEU A 70 -7.55 3.90 4.60
C LEU A 70 -6.20 3.22 4.83
N PRO A 71 -6.05 2.36 5.87
CA PRO A 71 -4.84 1.59 6.08
C PRO A 71 -4.59 0.59 4.95
N GLY A 72 -3.34 0.48 4.53
CA GLY A 72 -2.80 -0.47 3.57
C GLY A 72 -2.06 0.21 2.40
N PRO A 73 -1.50 -0.58 1.48
CA PRO A 73 -0.76 -0.04 0.33
C PRO A 73 -1.69 0.65 -0.67
N ALA A 74 -1.74 1.99 -0.62
CA ALA A 74 -2.64 2.84 -1.42
C ALA A 74 -2.70 2.48 -2.91
N SER A 75 -1.55 2.24 -3.58
CA SER A 75 -1.54 1.85 -5.00
C SER A 75 -2.30 0.54 -5.26
N SER A 76 -2.13 -0.47 -4.41
CA SER A 76 -2.82 -1.76 -4.56
C SER A 76 -4.32 -1.63 -4.26
N GLN A 77 -4.71 -0.78 -3.30
CA GLN A 77 -6.12 -0.48 -3.04
C GLN A 77 -6.78 0.21 -4.25
N VAL A 78 -6.14 1.26 -4.82
CA VAL A 78 -6.63 1.95 -6.01
C VAL A 78 -6.74 0.97 -7.18
N GLY A 79 -5.74 0.11 -7.40
CA GLY A 79 -5.78 -0.92 -8.45
C GLY A 79 -6.96 -1.89 -8.29
N MET A 80 -7.17 -2.42 -7.09
CA MET A 80 -8.32 -3.30 -6.78
C MET A 80 -9.66 -2.58 -6.96
N ALA A 81 -9.77 -1.31 -6.57
CA ALA A 81 -10.99 -0.52 -6.70
C ALA A 81 -11.30 -0.13 -8.16
N LEU A 82 -10.29 0.17 -8.97
CA LEU A 82 -10.41 0.34 -10.42
C LEU A 82 -10.92 -0.97 -11.07
N GLY A 83 -10.32 -2.11 -10.71
CA GLY A 83 -10.79 -3.43 -11.13
C GLY A 83 -12.23 -3.73 -10.71
N LEU A 84 -12.59 -3.37 -9.47
CA LEU A 84 -13.95 -3.50 -8.92
C LEU A 84 -14.98 -2.68 -9.72
N GLY A 85 -14.63 -1.43 -10.06
CA GLY A 85 -15.46 -0.57 -10.89
C GLY A 85 -15.62 -1.11 -12.32
N ARG A 86 -14.53 -1.60 -12.92
CA ARG A 86 -14.52 -2.06 -14.32
C ARG A 86 -15.24 -3.40 -14.53
N ALA A 87 -14.98 -4.39 -13.68
CA ALA A 87 -15.44 -5.77 -13.87
C ALA A 87 -15.87 -6.49 -12.56
N GLY A 88 -16.23 -5.74 -11.50
CA GLY A 88 -16.69 -6.30 -10.24
C GLY A 88 -15.60 -7.04 -9.46
N TRP A 89 -16.00 -7.94 -8.54
CA TRP A 89 -15.05 -8.66 -7.66
C TRP A 89 -13.97 -9.45 -8.42
N LEU A 90 -14.32 -10.04 -9.57
CA LEU A 90 -13.34 -10.71 -10.43
C LEU A 90 -12.37 -9.71 -11.07
N GLY A 91 -12.83 -8.49 -11.39
CA GLY A 91 -11.96 -7.39 -11.81
C GLY A 91 -11.01 -6.95 -10.70
N ALA A 92 -11.47 -6.84 -9.46
CA ALA A 92 -10.61 -6.50 -8.32
C ALA A 92 -9.49 -7.53 -8.12
N LEU A 93 -9.82 -8.82 -8.17
CA LEU A 93 -8.84 -9.91 -8.09
C LEU A 93 -7.89 -9.93 -9.31
N ALA A 94 -8.43 -9.73 -10.52
CA ALA A 94 -7.65 -9.64 -11.75
C ALA A 94 -6.66 -8.48 -11.74
N ALA A 95 -7.05 -7.32 -11.21
CA ALA A 95 -6.17 -6.15 -11.06
C ALA A 95 -5.03 -6.45 -10.08
N TRP A 96 -5.36 -7.04 -8.92
CA TRP A 96 -4.36 -7.42 -7.91
C TRP A 96 -3.36 -8.45 -8.44
N LEU A 97 -3.85 -9.52 -9.08
CA LEU A 97 -3.01 -10.56 -9.66
C LEU A 97 -2.14 -10.02 -10.81
N GLY A 98 -2.73 -9.32 -11.78
CA GLY A 98 -1.99 -8.77 -12.92
C GLY A 98 -0.86 -7.84 -12.46
N PHE A 99 -1.14 -6.96 -11.49
CA PHE A 99 -0.16 -6.00 -11.02
C PHE A 99 0.92 -6.60 -10.11
N THR A 100 0.56 -7.54 -9.22
CA THR A 100 1.45 -8.00 -8.12
C THR A 100 2.19 -9.29 -8.46
N LEU A 101 1.57 -10.19 -9.22
CA LEU A 101 2.10 -11.53 -9.46
C LEU A 101 3.43 -11.54 -10.25
N PRO A 102 3.67 -10.69 -11.27
CA PRO A 102 4.94 -10.69 -12.00
C PRO A 102 6.13 -10.39 -11.09
N SER A 103 6.02 -9.34 -10.25
CA SER A 103 7.07 -8.95 -9.30
C SER A 103 7.28 -10.03 -8.24
N ALA A 104 6.20 -10.64 -7.75
CA ALA A 104 6.28 -11.74 -6.78
C ALA A 104 7.00 -12.98 -7.35
N ILE A 105 6.72 -13.36 -8.60
CA ILE A 105 7.41 -14.46 -9.29
C ILE A 105 8.89 -14.12 -9.48
N ALA A 106 9.21 -12.91 -9.96
CA ALA A 106 10.60 -12.48 -10.17
C ALA A 106 11.41 -12.47 -8.87
N LEU A 107 10.84 -12.00 -7.76
CA LEU A 107 11.48 -12.01 -6.44
C LEU A 107 11.62 -13.41 -5.86
N MET A 108 10.65 -14.31 -6.11
CA MET A 108 10.75 -15.71 -5.71
C MET A 108 11.88 -16.43 -6.48
N LEU A 109 11.99 -16.21 -7.79
CA LEU A 109 13.10 -16.74 -8.60
C LEU A 109 14.45 -16.17 -8.16
N PHE A 110 14.52 -14.88 -7.85
CA PHE A 110 15.73 -14.26 -7.29
C PHE A 110 16.12 -14.88 -5.95
N ALA A 111 15.16 -15.07 -5.04
CA ALA A 111 15.41 -15.68 -3.73
C ALA A 111 15.95 -17.11 -3.87
N PHE A 112 15.33 -17.96 -4.71
CA PHE A 112 15.84 -19.30 -4.96
C PHE A 112 17.22 -19.29 -5.64
N GLY A 113 17.47 -18.38 -6.57
CA GLY A 113 18.77 -18.26 -7.25
C GLY A 113 19.90 -17.83 -6.33
N VAL A 114 19.67 -16.85 -5.45
CA VAL A 114 20.69 -16.35 -4.50
C VAL A 114 20.90 -17.34 -3.35
N LEU A 115 19.84 -17.94 -2.81
CA LEU A 115 19.96 -18.92 -1.71
C LEU A 115 20.56 -20.26 -2.19
N GLY A 116 20.38 -20.63 -3.46
CA GLY A 116 20.98 -21.82 -4.06
C GLY A 116 22.47 -21.68 -4.40
N ALA A 117 23.01 -20.46 -4.45
CA ALA A 117 24.38 -20.16 -4.87
C ALA A 117 25.14 -19.39 -3.78
N SER A 118 25.74 -20.13 -2.83
CA SER A 118 26.45 -19.59 -1.66
C SER A 118 27.58 -18.59 -1.97
N GLY A 119 28.16 -18.63 -3.17
CA GLY A 119 29.13 -17.64 -3.66
C GLY A 119 28.51 -16.31 -4.12
N LEU A 120 27.24 -16.30 -4.57
CA LEU A 120 26.55 -15.06 -4.96
C LEU A 120 26.11 -14.26 -3.74
N ALA A 121 25.70 -14.93 -2.65
CA ALA A 121 25.34 -14.29 -1.38
C ALA A 121 26.48 -13.42 -0.78
N GLN A 122 27.73 -13.81 -1.03
CA GLN A 122 28.95 -13.11 -0.58
C GLN A 122 29.53 -12.15 -1.63
N SER A 123 28.86 -11.98 -2.77
CA SER A 123 29.35 -11.14 -3.88
C SER A 123 29.12 -9.66 -3.63
N GLY A 124 29.96 -8.82 -4.26
CA GLY A 124 29.78 -7.35 -4.26
C GLY A 124 28.43 -6.89 -4.84
N ALA A 125 27.74 -7.72 -5.63
CA ALA A 125 26.39 -7.42 -6.12
C ALA A 125 25.35 -7.41 -4.99
N VAL A 126 25.41 -8.38 -4.07
CA VAL A 126 24.52 -8.43 -2.90
C VAL A 126 24.81 -7.28 -1.93
N HIS A 127 26.09 -6.93 -1.74
CA HIS A 127 26.45 -5.72 -1.00
C HIS A 127 25.92 -4.44 -1.67
N GLY A 128 25.97 -4.35 -3.01
CA GLY A 128 25.37 -3.26 -3.77
C GLY A 128 23.85 -3.12 -3.55
N LEU A 129 23.13 -4.25 -3.42
CA LEU A 129 21.70 -4.24 -3.07
C LEU A 129 21.45 -3.71 -1.65
N MET A 130 22.32 -4.00 -0.68
CA MET A 130 22.23 -3.43 0.68
C MET A 130 22.47 -1.90 0.67
N VAL A 131 23.43 -1.42 -0.11
CA VAL A 131 23.68 0.03 -0.28
C VAL A 131 22.46 0.70 -0.93
N MET A 132 21.87 0.07 -1.95
CA MET A 132 20.62 0.52 -2.56
C MET A 132 19.45 0.55 -1.57
N ALA A 133 19.31 -0.48 -0.72
CA ALA A 133 18.30 -0.52 0.34
C ALA A 133 18.40 0.71 1.28
N VAL A 134 19.62 1.09 1.71
CA VAL A 134 19.82 2.28 2.55
C VAL A 134 19.46 3.57 1.81
N ALA A 135 19.92 3.74 0.56
CA ALA A 135 19.59 4.92 -0.25
C ALA A 135 18.07 5.06 -0.47
N VAL A 136 17.39 3.93 -0.66
CA VAL A 136 15.93 3.84 -0.80
C VAL A 136 15.21 4.20 0.50
N VAL A 137 15.66 3.71 1.66
CA VAL A 137 15.07 4.08 2.95
C VAL A 137 15.22 5.58 3.20
N ALA A 138 16.35 6.18 2.84
CA ALA A 138 16.53 7.63 2.90
C ALA A 138 15.57 8.39 1.95
N GLN A 139 15.40 7.92 0.71
CA GLN A 139 14.43 8.47 -0.25
C GLN A 139 12.98 8.34 0.25
N ALA A 140 12.62 7.21 0.85
CA ALA A 140 11.31 6.99 1.45
C ALA A 140 11.02 7.99 2.58
N VAL A 141 11.96 8.15 3.52
CA VAL A 141 11.85 9.14 4.61
C VAL A 141 11.74 10.56 4.04
N GLN A 142 12.51 10.91 3.00
CA GLN A 142 12.42 12.21 2.34
C GLN A 142 11.06 12.43 1.66
N GLY A 143 10.50 11.39 1.00
CA GLY A 143 9.18 11.44 0.40
C GLY A 143 8.05 11.63 1.44
N MET A 144 8.11 10.88 2.53
CA MET A 144 7.17 11.01 3.65
C MET A 144 7.27 12.38 4.34
N ALA A 145 8.48 12.92 4.51
CA ALA A 145 8.66 14.26 5.05
C ALA A 145 8.00 15.33 4.17
N ARG A 146 8.17 15.24 2.83
CA ARG A 146 7.55 16.20 1.89
C ARG A 146 6.02 16.13 1.89
N SER A 147 5.41 14.95 2.04
CA SER A 147 3.95 14.80 2.00
C SER A 147 3.26 15.03 3.36
N LEU A 148 3.87 14.57 4.46
CA LEU A 148 3.27 14.61 5.80
C LEU A 148 3.68 15.85 6.60
N CYS A 149 4.85 16.45 6.29
CA CYS A 149 5.40 17.62 6.98
C CYS A 149 5.56 18.87 6.09
N PRO A 150 4.52 19.31 5.33
CA PRO A 150 4.61 20.48 4.45
C PRO A 150 4.79 21.81 5.21
N ASP A 151 4.49 21.87 6.50
CA ASP A 151 4.59 23.06 7.33
C ASP A 151 5.44 22.82 8.59
N ARG A 152 5.90 23.93 9.19
CA ARG A 152 6.82 23.91 10.36
C ARG A 152 6.21 23.21 11.58
N LEU A 153 4.88 23.28 11.77
CA LEU A 153 4.21 22.65 12.90
C LEU A 153 4.19 21.12 12.73
N ARG A 154 3.78 20.62 11.55
CA ARG A 154 3.80 19.18 11.25
C ARG A 154 5.22 18.62 11.28
N ALA A 155 6.21 19.36 10.77
CA ALA A 155 7.62 18.99 10.89
C ALA A 155 8.09 18.91 12.36
N ALA A 156 7.71 19.86 13.20
CA ALA A 156 8.02 19.83 14.64
C ALA A 156 7.33 18.67 15.35
N ILE A 157 6.08 18.35 15.01
CA ILE A 157 5.36 17.16 15.52
C ILE A 157 6.11 15.88 15.13
N ALA A 158 6.52 15.75 13.87
CA ALA A 158 7.22 14.55 13.39
C ALA A 158 8.60 14.37 14.05
N ILE A 159 9.37 15.45 14.21
CA ILE A 159 10.66 15.43 14.91
C ILE A 159 10.47 15.10 16.39
N GLY A 160 9.49 15.73 17.06
CA GLY A 160 9.17 15.45 18.46
C GLY A 160 8.72 13.99 18.70
N ALA A 161 7.88 13.47 17.80
CA ALA A 161 7.44 12.07 17.82
C ALA A 161 8.62 11.11 17.60
N ALA A 162 9.52 11.40 16.64
CA ALA A 162 10.70 10.60 16.38
C ALA A 162 11.64 10.57 17.60
N LEU A 163 11.94 11.74 18.20
CA LEU A 163 12.75 11.82 19.42
C LEU A 163 12.11 11.07 20.60
N LEU A 164 10.78 11.16 20.77
CA LEU A 164 10.06 10.44 21.82
C LEU A 164 10.12 8.92 21.63
N VAL A 165 9.93 8.41 20.40
CA VAL A 165 10.01 6.98 20.08
C VAL A 165 11.43 6.44 20.20
N LEU A 166 12.46 7.26 19.91
CA LEU A 166 13.85 6.89 20.12
C LEU A 166 14.24 6.87 21.62
N ALA A 167 13.71 7.79 22.41
CA ALA A 167 13.95 7.84 23.86
C ALA A 167 13.17 6.75 24.63
N LEU A 168 11.92 6.50 24.23
CA LEU A 168 11.06 5.43 24.75
C LEU A 168 10.79 4.41 23.63
N ALA A 169 11.76 3.54 23.38
CA ALA A 169 11.68 2.44 22.42
C ALA A 169 10.74 1.31 22.90
N SER A 170 9.46 1.64 23.14
CA SER A 170 8.41 0.73 23.59
C SER A 170 7.07 1.07 22.95
N ALA A 171 6.13 0.13 22.97
CA ALA A 171 4.76 0.36 22.50
C ALA A 171 4.08 1.57 23.19
N PHE A 172 4.41 1.82 24.47
CA PHE A 172 3.93 2.99 25.19
C PHE A 172 4.45 4.31 24.60
N GLY A 173 5.74 4.38 24.23
CA GLY A 173 6.31 5.56 23.57
C GLY A 173 5.67 5.84 22.20
N GLN A 174 5.37 4.79 21.43
CA GLN A 174 4.65 4.89 20.16
C GLN A 174 3.21 5.39 20.33
N ILE A 175 2.45 4.81 21.27
CA ILE A 175 1.07 5.24 21.57
C ILE A 175 1.07 6.70 22.05
N LEU A 176 2.01 7.07 22.93
CA LEU A 176 2.13 8.44 23.44
C LEU A 176 2.47 9.43 22.32
N ALA A 177 3.36 9.08 21.39
CA ALA A 177 3.67 9.91 20.22
C ALA A 177 2.44 10.12 19.31
N ILE A 178 1.64 9.07 19.08
CA ILE A 178 0.39 9.15 18.31
C ILE A 178 -0.64 10.06 19.00
N VAL A 179 -0.87 9.86 20.31
CA VAL A 179 -1.84 10.65 21.08
C VAL A 179 -1.44 12.12 21.15
N LEU A 180 -0.18 12.43 21.48
CA LEU A 180 0.32 13.81 21.53
C LEU A 180 0.29 14.46 20.15
N GLY A 181 0.80 13.79 19.11
CA GLY A 181 0.77 14.30 17.74
C GLY A 181 -0.66 14.54 17.24
N GLY A 182 -1.60 13.65 17.58
CA GLY A 182 -3.02 13.79 17.28
C GLY A 182 -3.69 14.96 17.99
N LEU A 183 -3.41 15.19 19.27
CA LEU A 183 -3.94 16.32 20.04
C LEU A 183 -3.39 17.67 19.55
N ILE A 184 -2.08 17.75 19.31
CA ILE A 184 -1.41 18.94 18.76
C ILE A 184 -1.96 19.22 17.35
N GLY A 185 -2.09 18.18 16.52
CA GLY A 185 -2.69 18.25 15.19
C GLY A 185 -4.13 18.77 15.22
N TRP A 186 -5.00 18.14 16.01
CA TRP A 186 -6.41 18.53 16.14
C TRP A 186 -6.59 19.99 16.58
N ARG A 187 -5.72 20.48 17.47
CA ARG A 187 -5.84 21.83 18.04
C ARG A 187 -5.29 22.94 17.13
N TRP A 188 -4.33 22.66 16.27
CA TRP A 188 -3.55 23.68 15.56
C TRP A 188 -3.31 23.43 14.05
N VAL A 189 -3.70 22.27 13.51
CA VAL A 189 -3.62 21.99 12.05
C VAL A 189 -4.99 22.18 11.42
N SER A 190 -5.16 23.29 10.70
CA SER A 190 -6.31 23.49 9.81
C SER A 190 -6.21 22.57 8.59
N LEU A 191 -7.24 21.78 8.34
CA LEU A 191 -7.40 20.99 7.13
C LEU A 191 -8.31 21.72 6.14
N PRO A 192 -8.04 21.67 4.82
CA PRO A 192 -9.00 22.16 3.82
C PRO A 192 -10.34 21.44 3.97
N PRO A 193 -11.49 22.11 3.73
CA PRO A 193 -12.77 21.43 3.69
C PRO A 193 -12.75 20.37 2.58
N PRO A 194 -13.33 19.17 2.80
CA PRO A 194 -13.42 18.15 1.76
C PRO A 194 -14.18 18.70 0.55
N ALA A 195 -13.66 18.44 -0.65
CA ALA A 195 -14.29 18.90 -1.89
C ALA A 195 -15.70 18.31 -2.02
N ALA A 196 -16.71 19.17 -2.17
CA ALA A 196 -18.09 18.73 -2.33
C ALA A 196 -18.26 18.03 -3.70
N GLY A 197 -18.52 16.73 -3.68
CA GLY A 197 -18.70 15.91 -4.87
C GLY A 197 -19.59 14.69 -4.62
N GLU A 198 -20.29 14.25 -5.66
CA GLU A 198 -21.01 12.99 -5.63
C GLU A 198 -20.00 11.83 -5.65
N SER A 199 -19.99 11.02 -4.59
CA SER A 199 -19.10 9.88 -4.48
C SER A 199 -19.44 8.81 -5.52
N ALA A 200 -18.48 8.43 -6.36
CA ALA A 200 -18.64 7.37 -7.36
C ALA A 200 -19.12 6.04 -6.71
N SER A 201 -20.21 5.49 -7.24
CA SER A 201 -20.83 4.27 -6.70
C SER A 201 -20.28 3.01 -7.36
N TYR A 202 -19.41 2.28 -6.64
CA TYR A 202 -18.85 0.99 -7.08
C TYR A 202 -19.84 -0.19 -7.00
N GLY A 203 -21.12 0.06 -6.71
CA GLY A 203 -22.17 -0.97 -6.69
C GLY A 203 -22.02 -2.03 -5.59
N VAL A 204 -21.26 -1.74 -4.52
CA VAL A 204 -21.18 -2.58 -3.32
C VAL A 204 -22.29 -2.19 -2.35
N SER A 205 -23.06 -3.16 -1.85
CA SER A 205 -24.14 -2.88 -0.90
C SER A 205 -23.60 -2.67 0.52
N ARG A 206 -24.27 -1.82 1.31
CA ARG A 206 -23.89 -1.57 2.72
C ARG A 206 -23.75 -2.85 3.55
N ARG A 207 -24.55 -3.89 3.26
CA ARG A 207 -24.44 -5.21 3.91
C ARG A 207 -23.11 -5.89 3.60
N VAL A 208 -22.68 -5.89 2.33
CA VAL A 208 -21.39 -6.46 1.93
C VAL A 208 -20.23 -5.67 2.55
N SER A 209 -20.29 -4.34 2.56
CA SER A 209 -19.28 -3.50 3.23
C SER A 209 -19.18 -3.80 4.73
N ALA A 210 -20.31 -3.94 5.43
CA ALA A 210 -20.34 -4.29 6.86
C ALA A 210 -19.78 -5.70 7.13
N VAL A 211 -20.10 -6.68 6.29
CA VAL A 211 -19.55 -8.05 6.39
C VAL A 211 -18.05 -8.06 6.14
N LEU A 212 -17.54 -7.35 5.13
CA LEU A 212 -16.10 -7.26 4.86
C LEU A 212 -15.35 -6.54 5.99
N LEU A 213 -15.93 -5.49 6.57
CA LEU A 213 -15.36 -4.80 7.73
C LEU A 213 -15.35 -5.68 8.98
N ALA A 214 -16.40 -6.49 9.19
CA ALA A 214 -16.44 -7.47 10.28
C ALA A 214 -15.39 -8.57 10.08
N ILE A 215 -15.24 -9.11 8.86
CA ILE A 215 -14.20 -10.09 8.53
C ILE A 215 -12.81 -9.48 8.76
N PHE A 216 -12.57 -8.24 8.32
CA PHE A 216 -11.31 -7.53 8.57
C PHE A 216 -11.01 -7.41 10.08
N ALA A 217 -11.97 -6.96 10.88
CA ALA A 217 -11.78 -6.84 12.33
C ALA A 217 -11.55 -8.21 13.00
N VAL A 218 -12.32 -9.23 12.62
CA VAL A 218 -12.17 -10.61 13.14
C VAL A 218 -10.81 -11.19 12.78
N LEU A 219 -10.29 -10.96 11.57
CA LEU A 219 -8.94 -11.40 11.22
C LEU A 219 -7.86 -10.60 11.95
N LEU A 220 -8.00 -9.27 12.06
CA LEU A 220 -7.01 -8.39 12.69
C LEU A 220 -6.78 -8.70 14.18
N PHE A 221 -7.85 -9.01 14.92
CA PHE A 221 -7.78 -9.34 16.35
C PHE A 221 -7.79 -10.84 16.64
N GLY A 222 -8.42 -11.65 15.79
CA GLY A 222 -8.54 -13.09 15.96
C GLY A 222 -7.31 -13.88 15.52
N LEU A 223 -6.65 -13.51 14.41
CA LEU A 223 -5.44 -14.20 13.96
C LEU A 223 -4.31 -14.17 15.03
N PRO A 224 -3.97 -13.02 15.66
CA PRO A 224 -2.97 -13.00 16.73
C PRO A 224 -3.32 -13.89 17.91
N LEU A 225 -4.59 -13.92 18.31
CA LEU A 225 -5.06 -14.77 19.41
C LEU A 225 -4.93 -16.26 19.07
N VAL A 226 -5.36 -16.66 17.87
CA VAL A 226 -5.27 -18.06 17.41
C VAL A 226 -3.81 -18.48 17.20
N ALA A 227 -2.95 -17.59 16.69
CA ALA A 227 -1.51 -17.86 16.56
C ALA A 227 -0.85 -18.06 17.93
N ALA A 228 -1.12 -17.18 18.89
CA ALA A 228 -0.60 -17.27 20.26
C ALA A 228 -1.06 -18.54 21.00
N LEU A 229 -2.31 -18.96 20.81
CA LEU A 229 -2.87 -20.16 21.45
C LEU A 229 -2.43 -21.48 20.79
N SER A 230 -2.18 -21.48 19.47
CA SER A 230 -1.81 -22.68 18.73
C SER A 230 -0.30 -22.94 18.68
N GLY A 231 0.53 -21.91 18.84
CA GLY A 231 1.99 -22.02 18.75
C GLY A 231 2.53 -22.37 17.35
N LEU A 232 1.67 -22.40 16.32
CA LEU A 232 2.05 -22.82 14.97
C LEU A 232 2.84 -21.70 14.24
N PRO A 233 4.12 -21.92 13.84
CA PRO A 233 4.93 -20.88 13.20
C PRO A 233 4.30 -20.29 11.93
N ALA A 234 3.59 -21.11 11.16
CA ALA A 234 2.88 -20.68 9.96
C ALA A 234 1.74 -19.68 10.27
N LEU A 235 1.02 -19.85 11.40
CA LEU A 235 -0.03 -18.91 11.81
C LEU A 235 0.56 -17.61 12.35
N SER A 236 1.70 -17.67 13.05
CA SER A 236 2.46 -16.46 13.43
C SER A 236 2.93 -15.69 12.20
N ALA A 237 3.38 -16.38 11.15
CA ALA A 237 3.76 -15.74 9.88
C ALA A 237 2.56 -15.07 9.20
N ILE A 238 1.47 -15.80 8.99
CA ILE A 238 0.22 -15.26 8.41
C ILE A 238 -0.26 -14.04 9.20
N THR A 239 -0.22 -14.11 10.53
CA THR A 239 -0.59 -13.00 11.42
C THR A 239 0.27 -11.76 11.17
N GLY A 240 1.60 -11.90 11.20
CA GLY A 240 2.51 -10.77 11.02
C GLY A 240 2.40 -10.12 9.64
N PHE A 241 2.32 -10.92 8.57
CA PHE A 241 2.08 -10.40 7.22
C PHE A 241 0.71 -9.73 7.09
N TYR A 242 -0.34 -10.28 7.71
CA TYR A 242 -1.68 -9.69 7.72
C TYR A 242 -1.67 -8.34 8.45
N GLN A 243 -1.08 -8.27 9.65
CA GLN A 243 -0.98 -7.03 10.43
C GLN A 243 -0.12 -5.97 9.74
N ALA A 244 1.01 -6.35 9.14
CA ALA A 244 1.83 -5.43 8.35
C ALA A 244 1.05 -4.84 7.16
N GLY A 245 0.23 -5.64 6.47
CA GLY A 245 -0.65 -5.15 5.41
C GLY A 245 -1.84 -4.31 5.90
N ALA A 246 -2.40 -4.66 7.06
CA ALA A 246 -3.61 -4.06 7.63
C ALA A 246 -3.38 -2.80 8.48
N LEU A 247 -2.13 -2.50 8.87
CA LEU A 247 -1.77 -1.38 9.76
C LEU A 247 -0.82 -0.35 9.13
N VAL A 248 -0.39 -0.56 7.88
CA VAL A 248 0.35 0.48 7.14
C VAL A 248 -0.54 1.69 6.90
N PHE A 249 -0.03 2.88 7.21
CA PHE A 249 -0.61 4.15 6.76
C PHE A 249 0.43 4.91 5.95
N GLY A 250 0.01 5.53 4.86
CA GLY A 250 0.93 6.04 3.83
C GLY A 250 1.43 4.94 2.89
N GLY A 251 2.16 5.34 1.85
CA GLY A 251 2.62 4.44 0.79
C GLY A 251 3.54 3.31 1.29
N GLY A 252 3.79 2.31 0.42
CA GLY A 252 4.48 1.05 0.73
C GLY A 252 5.89 1.10 1.33
N HIS A 253 6.43 2.27 1.66
CA HIS A 253 7.67 2.40 2.44
C HIS A 253 7.47 2.10 3.93
N VAL A 254 6.28 2.36 4.47
CA VAL A 254 5.96 2.11 5.89
C VAL A 254 5.77 0.61 6.18
N VAL A 255 5.59 -0.21 5.14
CA VAL A 255 5.50 -1.68 5.29
C VAL A 255 6.85 -2.28 5.68
N LEU A 256 7.97 -1.65 5.29
CA LEU A 256 9.30 -2.26 5.44
C LEU A 256 9.70 -2.48 6.90
N PRO A 257 9.60 -1.50 7.83
CA PRO A 257 9.90 -1.75 9.24
C PRO A 257 8.97 -2.79 9.88
N LEU A 258 7.70 -2.84 9.47
CA LEU A 258 6.73 -3.82 10.00
C LEU A 258 7.02 -5.24 9.51
N LEU A 259 7.42 -5.41 8.24
CA LEU A 259 7.88 -6.69 7.72
C LEU A 259 9.21 -7.11 8.37
N GLN A 260 10.15 -6.18 8.55
CA GLN A 260 11.43 -6.44 9.22
C GLN A 260 11.20 -6.96 10.65
N ALA A 261 10.38 -6.25 11.43
CA ALA A 261 10.02 -6.64 12.79
C ALA A 261 9.22 -7.96 12.86
N THR A 262 8.55 -8.34 11.76
CA THR A 262 7.85 -9.63 11.65
C THR A 262 8.79 -10.80 11.38
N VAL A 263 9.81 -10.65 10.53
CA VAL A 263 10.60 -11.79 10.02
C VAL A 263 12.02 -11.90 10.59
N VAL A 264 12.62 -10.80 11.05
CA VAL A 264 14.01 -10.78 11.52
C VAL A 264 14.13 -11.17 13.01
N PRO A 265 13.36 -10.59 13.96
CA PRO A 265 13.46 -10.99 15.38
C PRO A 265 13.14 -12.48 15.66
N PRO A 266 12.18 -13.14 14.98
CA PRO A 266 11.98 -14.59 15.09
C PRO A 266 13.05 -15.46 14.42
N GLY A 267 14.03 -14.86 13.74
CA GLY A 267 15.12 -15.57 13.07
C GLY A 267 14.75 -16.25 11.74
N TRP A 268 13.60 -15.92 11.12
CA TRP A 268 13.20 -16.53 9.84
C TRP A 268 14.06 -16.04 8.67
N VAL A 269 14.49 -14.78 8.73
CA VAL A 269 15.37 -14.16 7.73
C VAL A 269 16.41 -13.32 8.46
N GLY A 270 17.70 -13.51 8.16
CA GLY A 270 18.76 -12.67 8.70
C GLY A 270 18.63 -11.22 8.20
N ASN A 271 19.03 -10.23 9.01
CA ASN A 271 18.86 -8.81 8.68
C ASN A 271 19.52 -8.44 7.33
N ASP A 272 20.70 -9.00 7.06
CA ASP A 272 21.44 -8.82 5.81
C ASP A 272 20.69 -9.40 4.60
N THR A 273 20.15 -10.62 4.74
CA THR A 273 19.31 -11.28 3.73
C THR A 273 18.02 -10.48 3.48
N PHE A 274 17.43 -9.90 4.53
CA PHE A 274 16.25 -9.05 4.43
C PHE A 274 16.57 -7.75 3.66
N LEU A 275 17.67 -7.08 3.97
CA LEU A 275 18.11 -5.86 3.27
C LEU A 275 18.50 -6.15 1.80
N ALA A 276 19.16 -7.28 1.52
CA ALA A 276 19.46 -7.72 0.16
C ALA A 276 18.20 -8.05 -0.64
N GLY A 277 17.25 -8.77 -0.04
CA GLY A 277 15.94 -9.07 -0.64
C GLY A 277 15.10 -7.82 -0.86
N TYR A 278 15.17 -6.85 0.07
CA TYR A 278 14.57 -5.54 -0.14
C TYR A 278 15.21 -4.82 -1.32
N GLY A 279 16.54 -4.69 -1.35
CA GLY A 279 17.26 -4.10 -2.49
C GLY A 279 16.93 -4.76 -3.83
N ALA A 280 16.70 -6.08 -3.86
CA ALA A 280 16.24 -6.78 -5.06
C ALA A 280 14.80 -6.40 -5.46
N ALA A 281 13.88 -6.19 -4.50
CA ALA A 281 12.53 -5.70 -4.76
C ALA A 281 12.50 -4.31 -5.43
N GLN A 282 13.59 -3.53 -5.30
CA GLN A 282 13.79 -2.24 -5.96
C GLN A 282 14.21 -2.36 -7.42
N ALA A 283 14.75 -3.51 -7.84
CA ALA A 283 15.31 -3.75 -9.18
C ALA A 283 14.36 -4.53 -10.11
N VAL A 284 13.26 -5.05 -9.56
CA VAL A 284 12.22 -5.79 -10.29
C VAL A 284 11.13 -4.82 -10.76
N PRO A 285 10.53 -5.00 -11.97
CA PRO A 285 9.35 -4.25 -12.38
C PRO A 285 8.28 -4.32 -11.29
N GLY A 286 7.94 -3.18 -10.72
CA GLY A 286 7.49 -3.08 -9.32
C GLY A 286 8.04 -1.84 -8.60
N PRO A 287 7.75 -1.72 -7.28
CA PRO A 287 7.73 -0.42 -6.62
C PRO A 287 9.10 0.15 -6.15
N LEU A 288 9.89 0.79 -7.03
CA LEU A 288 10.67 2.06 -6.81
C LEU A 288 11.55 2.43 -8.04
N PRO A 289 12.22 3.62 -8.11
CA PRO A 289 12.25 4.40 -9.35
C PRO A 289 13.57 4.29 -10.14
N PRO A 290 13.53 4.53 -11.47
CA PRO A 290 14.69 5.06 -12.15
C PRO A 290 14.98 6.48 -11.61
N SER A 291 16.25 6.77 -11.38
CA SER A 291 16.72 8.11 -11.01
C SER A 291 16.27 9.16 -12.02
N SER A 292 15.67 10.25 -11.55
CA SER A 292 15.54 11.48 -12.33
C SER A 292 16.93 12.01 -12.73
N ALA A 293 17.14 12.25 -14.02
CA ALA A 293 18.28 13.00 -14.52
C ALA A 293 17.95 13.63 -15.89
N PRO A 294 18.40 14.87 -16.14
CA PRO A 294 18.48 16.02 -15.25
C PRO A 294 17.17 16.86 -15.24
#